data_AF-A0A3B3TGU0-F1
#
_entry.id   AF-A0A3B3TGU0-F1
#
_cell.length_a   1.000
_cell.length_b   1.000
_cell.length_c   1.000
_cell.angle_alpha   90.00
_cell.angle_beta   90.00
_cell.angle_gamma   90.00
#
_symmetry.space_group_name_H-M   'P 1'
#
loop_
_entity.id
_entity.type
_entity.pdbx_description
1 polymer ?
#
loop_
_entity_poly.entity_id
_entity_poly.type
_entity_poly.pdbx_seq_one_letter_code
_entity_poly.pdbx_strand_id
1 'polypeptide(L)'
;MSFFGYRRELSKYEDVDEDELLASLSPEELAELEKELVDIDPDANVPIGLRQRDQTDKTPTGTFSREALMKYWENETRKLLENEIGETGCILKELKNALRPVSAERRAEEGGSRPSTPMRSAHDQLMESIRSSSLRNLRRVRGRRGIMRKDTTSPFGGGGVGGGGFGCEKQKRTNSPKGKLHKKGV
;
A
#
# COMPACT_ATOMS: atom_id res chain seq x y z
N MET A 1 15.68 -37.48 -2.96
CA MET A 1 14.24 -37.24 -3.20
C MET A 1 13.56 -38.59 -3.12
N SER A 2 12.65 -38.78 -2.17
CA SER A 2 11.92 -40.03 -2.06
C SER A 2 11.12 -40.25 -3.35
N PHE A 3 11.39 -41.36 -4.03
CA PHE A 3 10.66 -41.84 -5.19
C PHE A 3 9.32 -42.41 -4.70
N PHE A 4 8.48 -41.50 -4.20
CA PHE A 4 7.18 -41.78 -3.59
C PHE A 4 6.28 -42.43 -4.63
N GLY A 5 5.76 -43.63 -4.36
CA GLY A 5 4.52 -44.18 -4.94
C GLY A 5 4.46 -44.47 -6.45
N TYR A 6 4.80 -43.50 -7.29
CA TYR A 6 4.50 -43.46 -8.72
C TYR A 6 4.98 -44.70 -9.49
N ARG A 7 6.16 -45.25 -9.16
CA ARG A 7 6.67 -46.45 -9.87
C ARG A 7 5.78 -47.68 -9.76
N ARG A 8 5.08 -47.85 -8.63
CA ARG A 8 4.26 -49.04 -8.39
C ARG A 8 2.92 -48.97 -9.11
N GLU A 9 2.44 -47.77 -9.40
CA GLU A 9 1.16 -47.56 -10.09
C GLU A 9 1.32 -47.54 -11.62
N LEU A 10 2.52 -47.21 -12.13
CA LEU A 10 2.82 -47.22 -13.56
C LEU A 10 2.73 -48.62 -14.19
N SER A 11 2.99 -49.68 -13.43
CA SER A 11 2.85 -51.07 -13.92
C SER A 11 1.44 -51.40 -14.41
N LYS A 12 0.40 -50.67 -13.97
CA LYS A 12 -0.98 -50.85 -14.45
C LYS A 12 -1.19 -50.39 -15.89
N TYR A 13 -0.30 -49.53 -16.39
CA TYR A 13 -0.39 -48.92 -17.71
C TYR A 13 0.68 -49.47 -18.66
N GLU A 14 1.56 -50.36 -18.19
CA GLU A 14 2.69 -50.89 -18.96
C GLU A 14 2.24 -51.89 -20.05
N ASP A 15 1.07 -52.51 -19.88
CA ASP A 15 0.45 -53.43 -20.84
C ASP A 15 -0.64 -52.79 -21.72
N VAL A 16 -0.83 -51.45 -21.64
CA VAL A 16 -1.83 -50.75 -22.47
C VAL A 16 -1.24 -50.44 -23.83
N ASP A 17 -1.90 -50.86 -24.91
CA ASP A 17 -1.48 -50.59 -26.28
C ASP A 17 -1.71 -49.11 -26.64
N GLU A 18 -0.65 -48.31 -26.57
CA GLU A 18 -0.69 -46.86 -26.84
C GLU A 18 -1.16 -46.55 -28.27
N ASP A 19 -0.71 -47.34 -29.26
CA ASP A 19 -1.07 -47.14 -30.67
C ASP A 19 -2.58 -47.35 -30.92
N GLU A 20 -3.20 -48.33 -30.26
CA GLU A 20 -4.65 -48.57 -30.38
C GLU A 20 -5.44 -47.44 -29.69
N LEU A 21 -5.00 -47.02 -28.51
CA LEU A 21 -5.61 -45.90 -27.79
C LEU A 21 -5.58 -44.62 -28.64
N LEU A 22 -4.43 -44.31 -29.27
CA LEU A 22 -4.28 -43.16 -30.15
C LEU A 22 -5.13 -43.27 -31.42
N ALA A 23 -5.25 -44.46 -32.01
CA ALA A 23 -6.07 -44.69 -33.19
C ALA A 23 -7.58 -44.56 -32.92
N SER A 24 -8.01 -44.73 -31.66
CA SER A 24 -9.40 -44.56 -31.24
C SER A 24 -9.84 -43.09 -31.15
N LEU A 25 -8.88 -42.16 -31.02
CA LEU A 25 -9.13 -40.73 -30.98
C LEU A 25 -9.43 -40.18 -32.38
N SER A 26 -10.33 -39.21 -32.44
CA SER A 26 -10.56 -38.44 -33.66
C SER A 26 -9.35 -37.55 -33.99
N PRO A 27 -9.17 -37.12 -35.25
CA PRO A 27 -8.08 -36.22 -35.61
C PRO A 27 -8.16 -34.85 -34.92
N GLU A 28 -9.35 -34.41 -34.53
CA GLU A 28 -9.55 -33.18 -33.76
C GLU A 28 -9.05 -33.34 -32.32
N GLU A 29 -9.38 -34.46 -31.67
CA GLU A 29 -8.92 -34.78 -30.31
C GLU A 29 -7.41 -35.02 -30.28
N LEU A 30 -6.82 -35.64 -31.30
CA LEU A 30 -5.37 -35.77 -31.43
C LEU A 30 -4.68 -34.41 -31.53
N ALA A 31 -5.25 -33.48 -32.29
CA ALA A 31 -4.72 -32.12 -32.39
C ALA A 31 -4.84 -31.35 -31.07
N GLU A 32 -5.90 -31.57 -30.31
CA GLU A 32 -6.06 -31.01 -28.96
C GLU A 32 -5.03 -31.61 -27.98
N LEU A 33 -4.78 -32.93 -28.05
CA LEU A 33 -3.78 -33.61 -27.24
C LEU A 33 -2.35 -33.11 -27.55
N GLU A 34 -2.00 -32.97 -28.83
CA GLU A 34 -0.72 -32.38 -29.25
C GLU A 34 -0.56 -30.96 -28.70
N LYS A 35 -1.62 -30.16 -28.78
CA LYS A 35 -1.64 -28.82 -28.19
C LYS A 35 -1.41 -28.90 -26.68
N GLU A 36 -2.12 -29.75 -25.93
CA GLU A 36 -1.98 -29.88 -24.48
C GLU A 36 -0.55 -30.26 -24.04
N LEU A 37 0.12 -31.15 -24.77
CA LEU A 37 1.51 -31.53 -24.49
C LEU A 37 2.48 -30.33 -24.51
N VAL A 38 2.25 -29.35 -25.38
CA VAL A 38 3.06 -28.12 -25.46
C VAL A 38 2.94 -27.25 -24.19
N ASP A 39 1.82 -27.32 -23.47
CA ASP A 39 1.63 -26.60 -22.20
C ASP A 39 2.26 -27.32 -21.00
N ILE A 40 2.12 -28.65 -20.97
CA ILE A 40 2.52 -29.46 -19.81
C ILE A 40 4.04 -29.57 -19.74
N ASP A 41 4.71 -29.79 -20.88
CA ASP A 41 6.17 -29.85 -20.96
C ASP A 41 6.70 -28.91 -22.05
N PRO A 42 6.73 -27.59 -21.77
CA PRO A 42 7.30 -26.65 -22.72
C PRO A 42 8.82 -26.85 -22.78
N ASP A 43 9.43 -26.84 -23.97
CA ASP A 43 10.87 -27.07 -24.16
C ASP A 43 11.72 -26.14 -23.29
N ALA A 44 12.42 -26.68 -22.29
CA ALA A 44 13.30 -26.00 -21.33
C ALA A 44 14.33 -25.03 -21.97
N ASN A 45 14.71 -25.24 -23.23
CA ASN A 45 15.67 -24.40 -23.95
C ASN A 45 15.05 -23.14 -24.58
N VAL A 46 13.72 -23.09 -24.68
CA VAL A 46 13.00 -21.94 -25.25
C VAL A 46 12.80 -20.86 -24.17
N PRO A 47 13.17 -19.60 -24.41
CA PRO A 47 12.90 -18.50 -23.49
C PRO A 47 11.40 -18.39 -23.17
N ILE A 48 11.06 -18.08 -21.91
CA ILE A 48 9.67 -18.12 -21.43
C ILE A 48 8.70 -17.25 -22.24
N GLY A 49 9.16 -16.11 -22.76
CA GLY A 49 8.34 -15.24 -23.62
C GLY A 49 7.95 -15.89 -24.94
N LEU A 50 8.75 -16.83 -25.46
CA LEU A 50 8.43 -17.57 -26.69
C LEU A 50 7.57 -18.82 -26.44
N ARG A 51 7.39 -19.22 -25.17
CA ARG A 51 6.46 -20.29 -24.78
C ARG A 51 5.03 -19.80 -24.68
N GLN A 52 4.83 -18.48 -24.59
CA GLN A 52 3.51 -17.88 -24.48
C GLN A 52 2.74 -18.12 -25.79
N ARG A 53 1.67 -18.93 -25.71
CA ARG A 53 0.82 -19.34 -26.84
C ARG A 53 0.22 -18.17 -27.60
N ASP A 54 -0.36 -17.22 -26.87
CA ASP A 54 -1.00 -16.06 -27.47
C ASP A 54 -0.03 -14.89 -27.44
N GLN A 55 0.89 -14.89 -28.39
CA GLN A 55 1.66 -13.70 -28.70
C GLN A 55 0.74 -12.71 -29.39
N THR A 56 0.60 -11.51 -28.82
CA THR A 56 -0.39 -10.56 -29.34
C THR A 56 0.03 -10.06 -30.72
N ASP A 57 -0.82 -10.19 -31.72
CA ASP A 57 -0.66 -9.53 -33.04
C ASP A 57 -0.81 -8.00 -32.96
N LYS A 58 -1.15 -7.48 -31.78
CA LYS A 58 -1.24 -6.05 -31.53
C LYS A 58 0.14 -5.44 -31.76
N THR A 59 0.18 -4.40 -32.57
CA THR A 59 1.37 -3.54 -32.65
C THR A 59 1.72 -3.10 -31.22
N PRO A 60 3.01 -3.13 -30.84
CA PRO A 60 3.41 -2.77 -29.49
C PRO A 60 2.79 -1.41 -29.16
N THR A 61 1.94 -1.38 -28.11
CA THR A 61 1.14 -0.21 -27.74
C THR A 61 2.07 0.85 -27.17
N GLY A 62 2.78 1.53 -28.06
CA GLY A 62 3.79 2.53 -27.74
C GLY A 62 4.95 2.00 -26.90
N THR A 63 5.88 2.91 -26.59
CA THR A 63 6.94 2.64 -25.63
C THR A 63 6.41 2.82 -24.21
N PHE A 64 6.62 1.82 -23.35
CA PHE A 64 6.31 1.96 -21.92
C PHE A 64 7.18 3.06 -21.32
N SER A 65 6.56 4.16 -20.88
CA SER A 65 7.25 5.28 -20.24
C SER A 65 7.05 5.22 -18.73
N ARG A 66 8.11 4.81 -18.02
CA ARG A 66 8.12 4.76 -16.55
C ARG A 66 7.77 6.12 -15.94
N GLU A 67 8.24 7.22 -16.53
CA GLU A 67 7.94 8.58 -16.06
C GLU A 67 6.46 8.93 -16.16
N ALA A 68 5.80 8.55 -17.25
CA ALA A 68 4.36 8.78 -17.40
C ALA A 68 3.56 7.96 -16.40
N LEU A 69 3.97 6.70 -16.14
CA LEU A 69 3.36 5.86 -15.11
C LEU A 69 3.52 6.50 -13.73
N MET A 70 4.74 6.87 -13.34
CA MET A 70 5.00 7.50 -12.03
C MET A 70 4.19 8.80 -11.88
N LYS A 71 4.15 9.65 -12.91
CA LYS A 71 3.35 10.88 -12.92
C LYS A 71 1.85 10.60 -12.79
N TYR A 72 1.34 9.56 -13.42
CA TYR A 72 -0.04 9.14 -13.27
C TYR A 72 -0.35 8.74 -11.82
N TRP A 73 0.50 7.91 -11.20
CA TRP A 73 0.33 7.50 -9.80
C TRP A 73 0.45 8.67 -8.82
N GLU A 74 1.39 9.60 -9.03
CA GLU A 74 1.50 10.83 -8.23
C GLU A 74 0.23 11.68 -8.32
N ASN A 75 -0.33 11.81 -9.53
CA ASN A 75 -1.58 12.54 -9.76
C ASN A 75 -2.78 11.83 -9.14
N GLU A 76 -2.88 10.51 -9.26
CA GLU A 76 -3.98 9.73 -8.69
C GLU A 76 -3.94 9.78 -7.15
N THR A 77 -2.75 9.66 -6.57
CA THR A 77 -2.55 9.81 -5.11
C THR A 77 -2.91 11.22 -4.63
N ARG A 78 -2.50 12.26 -5.37
CA ARG A 78 -2.88 13.65 -5.08
C ARG A 78 -4.40 13.84 -5.14
N LYS A 79 -5.05 13.28 -6.15
CA LYS A 79 -6.50 13.37 -6.33
C LYS A 79 -7.26 12.68 -5.19
N LEU A 80 -6.80 11.52 -4.75
CA LEU A 80 -7.36 10.83 -3.58
C LEU A 80 -7.24 11.69 -2.31
N LEU A 81 -6.06 12.28 -2.08
CA LEU A 81 -5.84 13.20 -0.96
C LEU A 81 -6.71 14.45 -1.05
N GLU A 82 -6.85 15.06 -2.23
CA GLU A 82 -7.72 16.23 -2.42
C GLU A 82 -9.20 15.90 -2.17
N ASN A 83 -9.66 14.72 -2.58
CA ASN A 83 -11.02 14.25 -2.30
C ASN A 83 -11.23 14.02 -0.79
N GLU A 84 -10.29 13.36 -0.11
CA GLU A 84 -10.34 13.17 1.35
C GLU A 84 -10.30 14.50 2.11
N ILE A 85 -9.49 15.48 1.66
CA ILE A 85 -9.42 16.83 2.24
C ILE A 85 -10.70 17.63 1.95
N GLY A 86 -11.32 17.43 0.79
CA GLY A 86 -12.60 18.06 0.44
C GLY A 86 -13.75 17.56 1.33
N GLU A 87 -13.83 16.24 1.54
CA GLU A 87 -14.84 15.57 2.35
C GLU A 87 -14.63 15.79 3.86
N THR A 88 -13.39 15.65 4.35
CA THR A 88 -13.09 16.00 5.75
C THR A 88 -13.19 17.51 5.99
N GLY A 89 -12.87 18.32 4.98
CA GLY A 89 -12.94 19.77 5.04
C GLY A 89 -14.36 20.32 5.14
N CYS A 90 -15.37 19.69 4.52
CA CYS A 90 -16.76 20.08 4.71
C CYS A 90 -17.26 19.68 6.11
N ILE A 91 -16.94 18.47 6.58
CA ILE A 91 -17.28 18.00 7.94
C ILE A 91 -16.65 18.90 9.00
N LEU A 92 -15.37 19.26 8.86
CA LEU A 92 -14.70 20.16 9.79
C LEU A 92 -15.26 21.58 9.74
N LYS A 93 -15.68 22.08 8.57
CA LYS A 93 -16.37 23.38 8.44
C LYS A 93 -17.74 23.36 9.10
N GLU A 94 -18.51 22.29 8.95
CA GLU A 94 -19.81 22.10 9.59
C GLU A 94 -19.69 22.01 11.11
N LEU A 95 -18.78 21.18 11.61
CA LEU A 95 -18.50 21.07 13.05
C LEU A 95 -18.03 22.41 13.63
N LYS A 96 -17.14 23.13 12.93
CA LYS A 96 -16.68 24.46 13.35
C LYS A 96 -17.82 25.49 13.38
N ASN A 97 -18.75 25.42 12.45
CA ASN A 97 -19.91 26.31 12.42
C ASN A 97 -20.94 25.95 13.49
N ALA A 98 -21.16 24.65 13.75
CA ALA A 98 -22.05 24.15 14.80
C ALA A 98 -21.51 24.43 16.22
N LEU A 99 -20.18 24.38 16.40
CA LEU A 99 -19.52 24.75 17.66
C LEU A 99 -19.33 26.28 17.81
N ARG A 100 -19.70 27.10 16.83
CA ARG A 100 -19.60 28.55 16.97
C ARG A 100 -20.64 28.99 18.02
N PRO A 101 -20.24 29.61 19.15
CA PRO A 101 -21.19 29.99 20.19
C PRO A 101 -22.21 31.00 19.64
N VAL A 102 -23.50 30.67 19.77
CA VAL A 102 -24.67 31.44 19.26
C VAL A 102 -24.86 32.81 19.95
N SER A 103 -23.83 33.37 20.57
CA SER A 103 -23.95 34.57 21.42
C SER A 103 -23.04 35.74 21.03
N ALA A 104 -22.32 35.68 19.91
CA ALA A 104 -21.44 36.78 19.50
C ALA A 104 -22.10 37.80 18.56
N GLU A 105 -23.10 37.43 17.76
CA GLU A 105 -23.63 38.33 16.70
C GLU A 105 -24.92 39.08 17.07
N ARG A 106 -25.44 38.92 18.29
CA ARG A 106 -26.60 39.70 18.77
C ARG A 106 -26.30 40.46 20.06
N ARG A 107 -25.18 41.19 20.09
CA ARG A 107 -24.89 42.21 21.11
C ARG A 107 -24.16 43.41 20.51
N ALA A 108 -24.76 44.02 19.50
CA ALA A 108 -24.40 45.36 19.05
C ALA A 108 -25.66 46.10 18.60
N GLU A 109 -26.68 46.15 19.45
CA GLU A 109 -27.73 47.18 19.44
C GLU A 109 -28.27 47.25 20.88
N GLU A 110 -28.39 48.48 21.40
CA GLU A 110 -28.23 48.89 22.79
C GLU A 110 -29.24 48.27 23.78
N GLY A 111 -28.74 47.75 24.91
CA GLY A 111 -29.55 47.21 26.01
C GLY A 111 -29.02 45.87 26.50
N GLY A 112 -28.22 45.90 27.57
CA GLY A 112 -27.62 44.73 28.21
C GLY A 112 -28.64 43.84 28.93
N SER A 113 -29.59 43.24 28.21
CA SER A 113 -30.46 42.17 28.70
C SER A 113 -29.67 40.85 28.70
N ARG A 114 -28.86 40.64 29.75
CA ARG A 114 -28.80 39.29 30.33
C ARG A 114 -30.25 38.97 30.74
N PRO A 115 -30.84 37.81 30.40
CA PRO A 115 -32.06 37.43 31.08
C PRO A 115 -31.71 37.48 32.58
N SER A 116 -32.51 38.21 33.36
CA SER A 116 -32.38 38.20 34.81
C SER A 116 -32.64 36.75 35.21
N THR A 117 -31.56 35.96 35.29
CA THR A 117 -31.62 34.60 35.80
C THR A 117 -32.27 34.75 37.16
N PRO A 118 -33.40 34.07 37.44
CA PRO A 118 -34.01 34.12 38.77
C PRO A 118 -32.87 33.94 39.74
N MET A 119 -32.59 34.93 40.60
CA MET A 119 -31.42 34.90 41.47
C MET A 119 -31.48 33.58 42.22
N ARG A 120 -30.71 32.58 41.75
CA ARG A 120 -30.65 31.29 42.41
C ARG A 120 -29.70 31.57 43.54
N SER A 121 -30.25 32.12 44.62
CA SER A 121 -29.51 32.54 45.79
C SER A 121 -28.54 31.43 46.24
N ALA A 122 -28.97 30.17 46.16
CA ALA A 122 -28.11 29.00 46.39
C ALA A 122 -26.96 28.81 45.39
N HIS A 123 -27.19 29.06 44.09
CA HIS A 123 -26.16 28.94 43.05
C HIS A 123 -25.12 30.05 43.18
N ASP A 124 -25.54 31.28 43.41
CA ASP A 124 -24.63 32.41 43.56
C ASP A 124 -23.83 32.32 44.86
N GLN A 125 -24.48 31.90 45.96
CA GLN A 125 -23.79 31.59 47.23
C GLN A 125 -22.77 30.45 47.07
N LEU A 126 -23.11 29.39 46.32
CA LEU A 126 -22.17 28.30 46.03
C LEU A 126 -20.98 28.80 45.20
N MET A 127 -21.23 29.58 44.15
CA MET A 127 -20.17 30.10 43.30
C MET A 127 -19.28 31.11 44.03
N GLU A 128 -19.83 31.91 44.94
CA GLU A 128 -19.06 32.79 45.83
C GLU A 128 -18.24 31.99 46.85
N SER A 129 -18.83 30.93 47.41
CA SER A 129 -18.13 30.02 48.34
C SER A 129 -16.97 29.28 47.64
N ILE A 130 -17.14 28.90 46.37
CA ILE A 130 -16.07 28.30 45.56
C ILE A 130 -14.97 29.32 45.29
N ARG A 131 -15.33 30.53 44.84
CA ARG A 131 -14.36 31.61 44.57
C ARG A 131 -13.55 31.99 45.81
N SER A 132 -14.18 32.00 46.99
CA SER A 132 -13.53 32.31 48.26
C SER A 132 -12.85 31.10 48.92
N SER A 133 -13.05 29.88 48.42
CA SER A 133 -12.40 28.68 48.96
C SER A 133 -10.90 28.63 48.63
N SER A 134 -10.14 27.93 49.47
CA SER A 134 -8.69 27.78 49.29
C SER A 134 -8.24 26.36 49.63
N LEU A 135 -7.24 25.85 48.91
CA LEU A 135 -6.58 24.59 49.23
C LEU A 135 -5.99 24.57 50.65
N ARG A 136 -5.76 25.75 51.24
CA ARG A 136 -5.31 25.91 52.62
C ARG A 136 -6.37 25.49 53.65
N ASN A 137 -7.65 25.54 53.30
CA ASN A 137 -8.75 25.16 54.18
C ASN A 137 -9.02 23.64 54.17
N LEU A 138 -8.33 22.87 53.32
CA LEU A 138 -8.47 21.43 53.23
C LEU A 138 -7.49 20.71 54.17
N ARG A 139 -7.92 19.58 54.73
CA ARG A 139 -7.04 18.72 55.52
C ARG A 139 -5.91 18.18 54.64
N ARG A 140 -4.66 18.45 55.03
CA ARG A 140 -3.47 17.91 54.36
C ARG A 140 -3.46 16.39 54.45
N VAL A 141 -3.62 15.72 53.31
CA VAL A 141 -3.38 14.28 53.15
C VAL A 141 -2.10 14.13 52.33
N ARG A 142 -1.09 13.45 52.89
CA ARG A 142 0.17 13.19 52.18
C ARG A 142 -0.07 12.12 51.11
N GLY A 143 -0.25 12.52 49.86
CA GLY A 143 -0.28 11.61 48.72
C GLY A 143 1.11 11.01 48.48
N ARG A 144 1.22 9.67 48.38
CA ARG A 144 2.42 9.03 47.83
C ARG A 144 2.54 9.49 46.37
N ARG A 145 3.54 10.32 46.07
CA ARG A 145 3.82 10.76 44.70
C ARG A 145 4.16 9.53 43.86
N GLY A 146 3.21 9.10 43.01
CA GLY A 146 3.46 8.14 41.96
C GLY A 146 4.45 8.74 40.97
N ILE A 147 5.54 8.01 40.73
CA ILE A 147 6.63 8.38 39.85
C ILE A 147 6.11 8.27 38.41
N MET A 148 5.58 9.36 37.84
CA MET A 148 5.36 9.40 36.39
C MET A 148 6.74 9.54 35.73
N ARG A 149 7.32 8.41 35.33
CA ARG A 149 8.48 8.37 34.44
C ARG A 149 8.07 9.02 33.12
N LYS A 150 8.60 10.20 32.83
CA LYS A 150 8.67 10.75 31.49
C LYS A 150 10.03 10.41 30.93
N ASP A 151 10.14 9.28 30.26
CA ASP A 151 11.32 8.98 29.46
C ASP A 151 11.05 9.45 28.04
N THR A 152 11.33 10.73 27.81
CA THR A 152 11.69 11.26 26.49
C THR A 152 13.21 11.35 26.44
N THR A 153 13.92 10.38 25.83
CA THR A 153 15.25 10.63 25.26
C THR A 153 15.60 9.55 24.22
N SER A 154 16.07 10.05 23.08
CA SER A 154 16.56 9.45 21.83
C SER A 154 17.37 8.14 21.89
N PRO A 155 17.38 7.36 20.79
CA PRO A 155 18.27 6.22 20.61
C PRO A 155 19.66 6.71 20.15
N PHE A 156 20.66 6.57 21.01
CA PHE A 156 22.07 6.60 20.61
C PHE A 156 22.83 5.48 21.32
N GLY A 157 23.61 4.73 20.52
CA GLY A 157 24.45 3.60 20.91
C GLY A 157 23.73 2.27 20.64
N GLY A 158 24.13 1.41 19.73
CA GLY A 158 25.45 1.14 19.18
C GLY A 158 25.65 -0.38 19.29
N GLY A 159 25.94 -1.07 18.18
CA GLY A 159 26.19 -2.50 18.19
C GLY A 159 25.90 -3.16 16.85
N GLY A 160 26.92 -3.24 15.99
CA GLY A 160 26.86 -3.97 14.74
C GLY A 160 27.16 -5.46 14.89
N VAL A 161 26.60 -6.23 13.97
CA VAL A 161 27.04 -7.51 13.36
C VAL A 161 26.11 -7.65 12.13
N GLY A 162 26.46 -8.01 10.90
CA GLY A 162 27.53 -8.79 10.30
C GLY A 162 26.88 -9.54 9.12
N GLY A 163 27.55 -9.63 7.96
CA GLY A 163 27.11 -10.40 6.77
C GLY A 163 26.75 -9.48 5.59
N GLY A 164 27.61 -9.32 4.58
CA GLY A 164 27.81 -10.29 3.48
C GLY A 164 27.04 -9.76 2.26
N GLY A 165 27.66 -9.04 1.33
CA GLY A 165 28.38 -9.62 0.19
C GLY A 165 27.69 -9.18 -1.11
N PHE A 166 28.39 -9.30 -2.24
CA PHE A 166 28.03 -8.93 -3.61
C PHE A 166 28.43 -7.53 -4.08
N GLY A 167 29.52 -7.52 -4.83
CA GLY A 167 30.03 -6.39 -5.58
C GLY A 167 29.23 -6.11 -6.85
N CYS A 168 29.43 -4.90 -7.35
CA CYS A 168 29.13 -4.53 -8.72
C CYS A 168 30.29 -3.67 -9.21
N GLU A 169 31.22 -4.34 -9.88
CA GLU A 169 32.35 -3.75 -10.58
C GLU A 169 31.82 -2.87 -11.72
N LYS A 170 32.10 -1.57 -11.64
CA LYS A 170 31.73 -0.61 -12.68
C LYS A 170 32.62 -0.79 -13.89
N GLN A 171 32.21 -1.65 -14.83
CA GLN A 171 32.73 -1.63 -16.19
C GLN A 171 32.17 -0.39 -16.92
N LYS A 172 33.01 0.65 -17.06
CA LYS A 172 32.81 1.72 -18.04
C LYS A 172 33.00 1.13 -19.44
N ARG A 173 31.90 0.85 -20.13
CA ARG A 173 31.91 0.68 -21.59
C ARG A 173 31.60 2.03 -22.23
N THR A 174 32.63 2.67 -22.78
CA THR A 174 32.48 3.78 -23.73
C THR A 174 33.26 3.47 -24.99
N ASN A 175 32.52 2.91 -25.96
CA ASN A 175 32.56 3.10 -27.41
C ASN A 175 33.90 3.44 -28.09
N SER A 176 34.43 2.47 -28.84
CA SER A 176 35.31 2.71 -29.99
C SER A 176 34.50 2.90 -31.28
N PRO A 177 35.00 3.68 -32.26
CA PRO A 177 34.21 4.14 -33.39
C PRO A 177 34.19 3.18 -34.61
N LYS A 178 32.98 3.03 -35.16
CA LYS A 178 32.58 2.83 -36.57
C LYS A 178 33.67 2.42 -37.58
N GLY A 179 33.67 1.14 -37.95
CA GLY A 179 34.23 0.66 -39.22
C GLY A 179 33.28 0.96 -40.38
N LYS A 180 33.75 1.74 -41.36
CA LYS A 180 33.06 2.05 -42.62
C LYS A 180 33.09 0.84 -43.56
N LEU A 181 31.93 0.30 -43.92
CA LEU A 181 31.78 -0.58 -45.08
C LEU A 181 31.80 0.27 -46.35
N HIS A 182 32.87 0.10 -47.14
CA HIS A 182 32.90 0.56 -48.52
C HIS A 182 32.07 -0.38 -49.39
N LYS A 183 31.06 0.19 -50.07
CA LYS A 183 30.34 -0.46 -51.16
C LYS A 183 31.33 -0.73 -52.30
N LYS A 184 31.50 -1.99 -52.70
CA LYS A 184 31.99 -2.33 -54.04
C LYS A 184 30.77 -2.48 -54.93
N GLY A 185 30.69 -1.62 -55.95
CA GLY A 185 29.81 -1.84 -57.09
C GLY A 185 30.38 -2.95 -57.97
N VAL A 186 29.46 -3.73 -58.53
CA VAL A 186 29.62 -4.44 -59.80
C VAL A 186 28.36 -4.10 -60.59
#